data_AF-A0A1X1P7A8-F1
#
_entry.id   AF-A0A1X1P7A8-F1
#
_cell.length_a   1.000
_cell.length_b   1.000
_cell.length_c   1.000
_cell.angle_alpha   90.00
_cell.angle_beta   90.00
_cell.angle_gamma   90.00
#
_symmetry.space_group_name_H-M   'P 1'
#
loop_
_entity.id
_entity.type
_entity.pdbx_description
1 polymer ?
#
loop_
_entity_poly.entity_id
_entity_poly.type
_entity_poly.pdbx_seq_one_letter_code
_entity_poly.pdbx_strand_id
1 'polypeptide(L)'
;MPLTCSGFEADVHFGLTAWLARQAGFASGEADAIALADQRMDAGSIEYMTSPLQFACLSRFAPDAQDTQAAHYPGETRVPAAAAARAVVPDGPASRALVDATLRRAEGRNAAFMLGEFGRALHALQDAWAHQGTPSVPDWRRDGIECDAGLAMAAPVERGGPSGHDAEMTWRWPVDTEAMAKSTYLQMLRYPKINGVSRNALPWEQVRLLLAGFIDARTKHAKSGWFVANGVKDTSFLDGTSLPDGPAWQAVRWHGRRDVPKPASPAVQPGVDKALVDFYARFFHDWVTTSPVDKRWLPALAASRTGKPDGPLVEQLTGWRLRDHGAYLAVGTPSQPTGSAKAILRNRASFAVFRSLNDAVLPLIVEGDKPSPILPFVVFPLPDSAGGNKRAVALIKLLDAPYDTIGVVSEQGSVAGWKITGLISSSDY
;
A
#
# COMPACT_ATOMS: atom_id res chain seq x y z
N MET A 1 9.10 12.53 11.34
CA MET A 1 7.87 11.70 11.39
C MET A 1 8.31 10.24 11.54
N PRO A 2 7.54 9.36 12.22
CA PRO A 2 7.84 7.92 12.14
C PRO A 2 7.75 7.45 10.68
N LEU A 3 8.42 6.34 10.33
CA LEU A 3 8.11 5.67 9.07
C LEU A 3 6.65 5.25 9.11
N THR A 4 5.94 5.49 8.01
CA THR A 4 4.60 4.97 7.80
C THR A 4 4.73 4.03 6.62
N CYS A 5 4.83 2.74 6.89
CA CYS A 5 4.75 1.72 5.85
C CYS A 5 3.37 1.12 6.01
N SER A 6 2.63 1.11 4.91
CA SER A 6 1.22 0.82 4.91
C SER A 6 0.94 -0.55 4.33
N GLY A 7 0.09 -1.30 5.03
CA GLY A 7 -0.14 -2.71 4.81
C GLY A 7 -1.10 -3.00 3.70
N PHE A 8 -0.61 -3.54 2.61
CA PHE A 8 -1.47 -4.34 1.77
C PHE A 8 -1.83 -5.66 2.44
N GLU A 9 -3.11 -6.03 2.39
CA GLU A 9 -3.64 -7.17 3.12
C GLU A 9 -3.89 -8.34 2.16
N ALA A 10 -2.83 -8.75 1.45
CA ALA A 10 -2.87 -9.93 0.57
C ALA A 10 -3.35 -11.20 1.30
N ASP A 11 -3.11 -11.28 2.60
CA ASP A 11 -3.63 -12.35 3.45
C ASP A 11 -5.16 -12.31 3.57
N VAL A 12 -5.79 -11.15 3.45
CA VAL A 12 -7.24 -10.98 3.35
C VAL A 12 -7.71 -11.18 1.91
N HIS A 13 -7.35 -10.28 1.00
CA HIS A 13 -7.90 -10.20 -0.36
C HIS A 13 -7.59 -11.42 -1.23
N PHE A 14 -6.50 -12.13 -0.97
CA PHE A 14 -6.21 -13.39 -1.63
C PHE A 14 -6.46 -14.58 -0.70
N GLY A 15 -5.68 -14.67 0.38
CA GLY A 15 -5.62 -15.87 1.21
C GLY A 15 -6.96 -16.21 1.87
N LEU A 16 -7.50 -15.26 2.65
CA LEU A 16 -8.74 -15.44 3.37
C LEU A 16 -9.93 -15.54 2.41
N THR A 17 -9.97 -14.71 1.36
CA THR A 17 -11.01 -14.79 0.32
C THR A 17 -11.05 -16.18 -0.33
N ALA A 18 -9.91 -16.74 -0.74
CA ALA A 18 -9.84 -18.08 -1.32
C ALA A 18 -10.31 -19.16 -0.33
N TRP A 19 -9.88 -19.05 0.93
CA TRP A 19 -10.27 -19.99 1.97
C TRP A 19 -11.77 -19.93 2.28
N LEU A 20 -12.35 -18.73 2.43
CA LEU A 20 -13.78 -18.52 2.65
C LEU A 20 -14.61 -19.06 1.49
N ALA A 21 -14.17 -18.84 0.25
CA ALA A 21 -14.87 -19.35 -0.94
C ALA A 21 -14.93 -20.89 -0.92
N ARG A 22 -13.83 -21.56 -0.54
CA ARG A 22 -13.82 -23.02 -0.37
C ARG A 22 -14.77 -23.47 0.74
N GLN A 23 -14.85 -22.74 1.86
CA GLN A 23 -15.81 -23.04 2.92
C GLN A 23 -17.27 -22.84 2.46
N ALA A 24 -17.50 -21.90 1.53
CA ALA A 24 -18.80 -21.66 0.91
C ALA A 24 -19.13 -22.70 -0.19
N GLY A 25 -18.26 -23.69 -0.39
CA GLY A 25 -18.45 -24.81 -1.31
C GLY A 25 -18.11 -24.51 -2.76
N PHE A 26 -17.40 -23.41 -3.07
CA PHE A 26 -16.84 -23.19 -4.40
C PHE A 26 -15.74 -24.22 -4.72
N ALA A 27 -15.65 -24.63 -5.98
CA ALA A 27 -14.54 -25.45 -6.44
C ALA A 27 -13.22 -24.67 -6.35
N SER A 28 -12.08 -25.37 -6.23
CA SER A 28 -10.78 -24.70 -6.06
C SER A 28 -10.49 -23.65 -7.12
N GLY A 29 -10.75 -23.94 -8.40
CA GLY A 29 -10.53 -22.97 -9.48
C GLY A 29 -11.47 -21.75 -9.41
N GLU A 30 -12.68 -21.91 -8.88
CA GLU A 30 -13.62 -20.79 -8.70
C GLU A 30 -13.20 -19.91 -7.52
N ALA A 31 -12.81 -20.54 -6.40
CA ALA A 31 -12.28 -19.85 -5.23
C ALA A 31 -11.01 -19.07 -5.58
N ASP A 32 -10.10 -19.68 -6.33
CA ASP A 32 -8.86 -19.04 -6.78
C ASP A 32 -9.15 -17.89 -7.76
N ALA A 33 -10.17 -18.01 -8.63
CA ALA A 33 -10.57 -16.93 -9.54
C ALA A 33 -11.16 -15.71 -8.80
N ILE A 34 -11.99 -15.94 -7.78
CA ILE A 34 -12.53 -14.87 -6.92
C ILE A 34 -11.38 -14.16 -6.20
N ALA A 35 -10.54 -14.93 -5.49
CA ALA A 35 -9.43 -14.40 -4.70
C ALA A 35 -8.38 -13.68 -5.55
N LEU A 36 -8.08 -14.19 -6.75
CA LEU A 36 -7.16 -13.54 -7.66
C LEU A 36 -7.71 -12.19 -8.15
N ALA A 37 -9.01 -12.10 -8.41
CA ALA A 37 -9.61 -10.86 -8.88
C ALA A 37 -9.79 -9.82 -7.77
N ASP A 38 -10.08 -10.27 -6.54
CA ASP A 38 -10.07 -9.46 -5.32
C ASP A 38 -8.67 -8.85 -5.10
N GLN A 39 -7.63 -9.70 -5.00
CA GLN A 39 -6.24 -9.26 -4.84
C GLN A 39 -5.75 -8.31 -5.96
N ARG A 40 -6.21 -8.49 -7.20
CA ARG A 40 -5.74 -7.71 -8.36
C ARG A 40 -6.23 -6.27 -8.40
N MET A 41 -7.18 -5.89 -7.55
CA MET A 41 -7.52 -4.48 -7.37
C MET A 41 -6.26 -3.68 -6.96
N ASP A 42 -5.46 -4.24 -6.06
CA ASP A 42 -4.29 -3.53 -5.49
C ASP A 42 -2.96 -4.14 -5.96
N ALA A 43 -2.97 -5.40 -6.41
CA ALA A 43 -1.78 -6.13 -6.83
C ALA A 43 -1.75 -6.41 -8.33
N GLY A 44 -2.59 -5.73 -9.11
CA GLY A 44 -2.60 -5.80 -10.57
C GLY A 44 -1.32 -5.24 -11.19
N SER A 45 -1.47 -4.41 -12.22
CA SER A 45 -0.32 -3.74 -12.84
C SER A 45 0.14 -2.62 -11.91
N ILE A 46 1.22 -2.87 -11.17
CA ILE A 46 1.68 -2.06 -10.02
C ILE A 46 2.03 -0.61 -10.38
N GLU A 47 2.35 -0.38 -11.65
CA GLU A 47 2.55 0.95 -12.21
C GLU A 47 1.28 1.81 -12.23
N TYR A 48 0.10 1.19 -12.12
CA TYR A 48 -1.21 1.85 -12.07
C TYR A 48 -1.80 1.93 -10.66
N MET A 49 -1.07 1.44 -9.65
CA MET A 49 -1.46 1.70 -8.26
C MET A 49 -1.41 3.19 -8.00
N THR A 50 -2.55 3.73 -7.59
CA THR A 50 -2.78 5.15 -7.37
C THR A 50 -2.20 5.59 -6.04
N SER A 51 -1.64 6.80 -6.01
CA SER A 51 -1.02 7.37 -4.83
C SER A 51 -1.78 8.63 -4.40
N PRO A 52 -2.39 8.67 -3.19
CA PRO A 52 -3.04 9.87 -2.67
C PRO A 52 -2.11 11.09 -2.64
N LEU A 53 -0.81 10.87 -2.41
CA LEU A 53 0.19 11.92 -2.50
C LEU A 53 0.22 12.57 -3.89
N GLN A 54 0.00 11.79 -4.95
CA GLN A 54 -0.05 12.30 -6.31
C GLN A 54 -1.46 12.81 -6.67
N PHE A 55 -2.51 11.98 -6.64
CA PHE A 55 -3.82 12.38 -7.18
C PHE A 55 -4.50 13.44 -6.33
N ALA A 56 -4.22 13.55 -5.03
CA ALA A 56 -4.86 14.54 -4.18
C ALA A 56 -3.99 15.77 -3.90
N CYS A 57 -2.66 15.66 -3.97
CA CYS A 57 -1.76 16.73 -3.53
C CYS A 57 -0.91 17.33 -4.66
N LEU A 58 -0.25 16.49 -5.46
CA LEU A 58 0.71 16.96 -6.47
C LEU A 58 0.07 17.17 -7.84
N SER A 59 -0.61 16.14 -8.37
CA SER A 59 -1.30 16.19 -9.67
C SER A 59 -2.73 16.72 -9.58
N ARG A 60 -3.42 16.51 -8.45
CA ARG A 60 -4.84 16.88 -8.24
C ARG A 60 -5.76 16.29 -9.32
N PHE A 61 -5.62 14.99 -9.55
CA PHE A 61 -6.31 14.26 -10.60
C PHE A 61 -7.55 13.54 -10.06
N ALA A 62 -8.72 14.10 -10.33
CA ALA A 62 -9.98 13.60 -9.78
C ALA A 62 -10.38 12.18 -10.23
N PRO A 63 -10.11 11.71 -11.47
CA PRO A 63 -10.45 10.35 -11.88
C PRO A 63 -9.84 9.28 -10.99
N ASP A 64 -8.55 9.38 -10.67
CA ASP A 64 -7.88 8.40 -9.79
C ASP A 64 -8.46 8.46 -8.38
N ALA A 65 -8.78 9.66 -7.87
CA ALA A 65 -9.49 9.78 -6.60
C ALA A 65 -10.88 9.09 -6.62
N GLN A 66 -11.60 9.11 -7.76
CA GLN A 66 -12.89 8.42 -7.90
C GLN A 66 -12.73 6.90 -7.90
N ASP A 67 -11.72 6.40 -8.58
CA ASP A 67 -11.41 4.98 -8.65
C ASP A 67 -10.93 4.46 -7.28
N THR A 68 -10.00 5.16 -6.63
CA THR A 68 -9.58 4.86 -5.25
C THR A 68 -10.78 4.87 -4.30
N GLN A 69 -11.69 5.85 -4.42
CA GLN A 69 -12.86 5.90 -3.55
C GLN A 69 -13.77 4.69 -3.77
N ALA A 70 -14.01 4.31 -5.02
CA ALA A 70 -14.88 3.18 -5.34
C ALA A 70 -14.31 1.84 -4.85
N ALA A 71 -12.99 1.69 -4.87
CA ALA A 71 -12.30 0.47 -4.45
C ALA A 71 -12.05 0.40 -2.94
N HIS A 72 -11.64 1.48 -2.28
CA HIS A 72 -11.15 1.41 -0.88
C HIS A 72 -11.99 2.23 0.11
N TYR A 73 -12.63 3.30 -0.34
CA TYR A 73 -13.41 4.20 0.52
C TYR A 73 -14.88 4.30 0.09
N PRO A 74 -15.64 3.18 0.06
CA PRO A 74 -17.00 3.17 -0.47
C PRO A 74 -17.96 3.96 0.44
N GLY A 75 -18.11 5.24 0.13
CA GLY A 75 -19.06 6.18 0.73
C GLY A 75 -20.19 6.55 -0.23
N GLU A 76 -21.30 7.07 0.32
CA GLU A 76 -22.45 7.48 -0.50
C GLU A 76 -22.16 8.73 -1.34
N THR A 77 -21.39 9.68 -0.80
CA THR A 77 -20.99 10.90 -1.51
C THR A 77 -19.68 10.67 -2.25
N ARG A 78 -19.65 10.98 -3.55
CA ARG A 78 -18.44 10.81 -4.38
C ARG A 78 -17.49 12.00 -4.28
N VAL A 79 -16.19 11.77 -4.48
CA VAL A 79 -15.21 12.83 -4.71
C VAL A 79 -15.45 13.52 -6.07
N PRO A 80 -15.19 14.84 -6.20
CA PRO A 80 -14.71 15.75 -5.16
C PRO A 80 -15.79 16.13 -4.14
N ALA A 81 -15.53 15.94 -2.85
CA ALA A 81 -16.42 16.35 -1.77
C ALA A 81 -15.67 16.46 -0.42
N ALA A 82 -16.20 17.24 0.53
CA ALA A 82 -15.63 17.33 1.86
C ALA A 82 -15.55 15.95 2.53
N ALA A 83 -14.44 15.67 3.23
CA ALA A 83 -14.21 14.38 3.89
C ALA A 83 -15.36 13.92 4.78
N ALA A 84 -15.97 14.84 5.55
CA ALA A 84 -17.11 14.55 6.43
C ALA A 84 -18.37 14.03 5.70
N ALA A 85 -18.52 14.34 4.41
CA ALA A 85 -19.64 13.84 3.60
C ALA A 85 -19.37 12.43 3.01
N ARG A 86 -18.13 11.94 3.11
CA ARG A 86 -17.62 10.71 2.48
C ARG A 86 -17.38 9.60 3.50
N ALA A 87 -18.12 9.60 4.60
CA ALA A 87 -17.96 8.58 5.63
C ALA A 87 -18.20 7.18 5.06
N VAL A 88 -17.31 6.25 5.42
CA VAL A 88 -17.37 4.85 5.03
C VAL A 88 -18.11 4.07 6.11
N VAL A 89 -19.13 3.33 5.70
CA VAL A 89 -19.91 2.45 6.59
C VAL A 89 -19.71 1.00 6.13
N PRO A 90 -19.05 0.16 6.95
CA PRO A 90 -18.90 -1.26 6.67
C PRO A 90 -20.25 -1.91 6.45
N ASP A 91 -20.32 -2.79 5.46
CA ASP A 91 -21.53 -3.57 5.15
C ASP A 91 -22.79 -2.73 4.87
N GLY A 92 -22.63 -1.43 4.63
CA GLY A 92 -23.69 -0.49 4.27
C GLY A 92 -24.07 -0.52 2.79
N PRO A 93 -25.03 0.32 2.36
CA PRO A 93 -25.48 0.35 0.97
C PRO A 93 -24.35 0.64 -0.05
N ALA A 94 -23.45 1.56 0.27
CA ALA A 94 -22.35 1.95 -0.62
C ALA A 94 -21.34 0.80 -0.83
N SER A 95 -20.89 0.16 0.25
CA SER A 95 -19.93 -0.97 0.19
C SER A 95 -20.53 -2.24 -0.41
N ARG A 96 -21.85 -2.45 -0.28
CA ARG A 96 -22.54 -3.59 -0.92
C ARG A 96 -22.95 -3.35 -2.38
N ALA A 97 -22.92 -2.10 -2.86
CA ALA A 97 -23.51 -1.74 -4.16
C ALA A 97 -22.92 -2.54 -5.33
N LEU A 98 -21.59 -2.68 -5.38
CA LEU A 98 -20.89 -3.43 -6.43
C LEU A 98 -21.17 -4.94 -6.35
N VAL A 99 -21.23 -5.47 -5.13
CA VAL A 99 -21.57 -6.89 -4.89
C VAL A 99 -22.99 -7.17 -5.40
N ASP A 100 -23.96 -6.35 -4.99
CA ASP A 100 -25.35 -6.53 -5.37
C ASP A 100 -25.56 -6.37 -6.89
N ALA A 101 -24.88 -5.42 -7.52
CA ALA A 101 -24.89 -5.26 -8.97
C ALA A 101 -24.30 -6.47 -9.70
N THR A 102 -23.21 -7.02 -9.17
CA THR A 102 -22.55 -8.20 -9.74
C THR A 102 -23.39 -9.45 -9.59
N LEU A 103 -24.02 -9.66 -8.42
CA LEU A 103 -24.91 -10.79 -8.17
C LEU A 103 -26.09 -10.80 -9.14
N ARG A 104 -26.71 -9.64 -9.42
CA ARG A 104 -27.78 -9.52 -10.44
C ARG A 104 -27.30 -9.88 -11.84
N ARG A 105 -26.06 -9.53 -12.20
CA ARG A 105 -25.47 -9.83 -13.51
C ARG A 105 -25.04 -11.30 -13.66
N ALA A 106 -24.73 -11.96 -12.54
CA ALA A 106 -24.27 -13.34 -12.47
C ALA A 106 -25.39 -14.39 -12.62
N GLU A 107 -26.64 -13.98 -12.84
CA GLU A 107 -27.77 -14.91 -12.97
C GLU A 107 -27.68 -15.85 -14.19
N GLY A 108 -28.24 -17.04 -14.05
CA GLY A 108 -28.33 -18.04 -15.11
C GLY A 108 -26.97 -18.51 -15.63
N ARG A 109 -26.75 -18.38 -16.94
CA ARG A 109 -25.52 -18.83 -17.61
C ARG A 109 -24.32 -17.91 -17.39
N ASN A 110 -24.50 -16.74 -16.79
CA ASN A 110 -23.43 -15.77 -16.58
C ASN A 110 -22.59 -16.07 -15.34
N ALA A 111 -23.08 -16.90 -14.41
CA ALA A 111 -22.43 -17.15 -13.12
C ALA A 111 -20.96 -17.57 -13.27
N ALA A 112 -20.63 -18.45 -14.23
CA ALA A 112 -19.25 -18.89 -14.45
C ALA A 112 -18.31 -17.75 -14.89
N PHE A 113 -18.83 -16.76 -15.62
CA PHE A 113 -18.05 -15.67 -16.21
C PHE A 113 -17.92 -14.46 -15.29
N MET A 114 -18.75 -14.39 -14.24
CA MET A 114 -18.83 -13.24 -13.35
C MET A 114 -18.02 -13.41 -12.05
N LEU A 115 -17.26 -14.50 -11.90
CA LEU A 115 -16.44 -14.77 -10.71
C LEU A 115 -15.39 -13.67 -10.47
N GLY A 116 -14.75 -13.19 -11.54
CA GLY A 116 -13.74 -12.13 -11.44
C GLY A 116 -14.35 -10.79 -11.02
N GLU A 117 -15.49 -10.39 -11.59
CA GLU A 117 -16.19 -9.18 -11.15
C GLU A 117 -16.67 -9.30 -9.70
N PHE A 118 -17.03 -10.51 -9.27
CA PHE A 118 -17.45 -10.76 -7.90
C PHE A 118 -16.28 -10.61 -6.93
N GLY A 119 -15.10 -11.14 -7.27
CA GLY A 119 -13.87 -10.89 -6.51
C GLY A 119 -13.55 -9.41 -6.37
N ARG A 120 -13.55 -8.66 -7.50
CA ARG A 120 -13.37 -7.19 -7.47
C ARG A 120 -14.40 -6.46 -6.62
N ALA A 121 -15.65 -6.90 -6.64
CA ALA A 121 -16.70 -6.30 -5.83
C ALA A 121 -16.56 -6.62 -4.33
N LEU A 122 -16.02 -7.80 -3.99
CA LEU A 122 -15.72 -8.16 -2.61
C LEU A 122 -14.61 -7.31 -2.02
N HIS A 123 -13.62 -6.92 -2.82
CA HIS A 123 -12.53 -6.03 -2.39
C HIS A 123 -13.07 -4.77 -1.70
N ALA A 124 -13.91 -3.99 -2.40
CA ALA A 124 -14.50 -2.78 -1.84
C ALA A 124 -15.40 -3.03 -0.63
N LEU A 125 -16.07 -4.18 -0.58
CA LEU A 125 -16.81 -4.58 0.61
C LEU A 125 -15.84 -4.74 1.79
N GLN A 126 -14.76 -5.49 1.63
CA GLN A 126 -13.77 -5.80 2.67
C GLN A 126 -13.05 -4.55 3.19
N ASP A 127 -12.60 -3.69 2.29
CA ASP A 127 -11.87 -2.45 2.62
C ASP A 127 -12.71 -1.44 3.40
N ALA A 128 -14.04 -1.53 3.28
CA ALA A 128 -14.93 -0.70 4.06
C ALA A 128 -14.69 -0.85 5.58
N TRP A 129 -14.22 -2.01 6.06
CA TRP A 129 -13.86 -2.21 7.48
C TRP A 129 -12.51 -1.58 7.85
N ALA A 130 -11.51 -1.65 6.98
CA ALA A 130 -10.20 -1.03 7.18
C ALA A 130 -10.33 0.50 7.23
N HIS A 131 -11.22 1.04 6.40
CA HIS A 131 -11.40 2.47 6.20
C HIS A 131 -12.67 3.06 6.84
N GLN A 132 -13.32 2.33 7.75
CA GLN A 132 -14.57 2.75 8.38
C GLN A 132 -14.46 4.07 9.15
N GLY A 133 -15.42 4.97 8.93
CA GLY A 133 -15.43 6.31 9.52
C GLY A 133 -15.20 7.41 8.49
N THR A 134 -14.77 8.59 8.96
CA THR A 134 -14.51 9.75 8.09
C THR A 134 -13.07 9.68 7.57
N PRO A 135 -12.84 9.64 6.23
CA PRO A 135 -11.50 9.70 5.67
C PRO A 135 -10.76 10.93 6.17
N SER A 136 -9.47 10.79 6.45
CA SER A 136 -8.63 11.92 6.87
C SER A 136 -7.92 12.57 5.67
N VAL A 137 -7.32 13.74 5.91
CA VAL A 137 -6.50 14.45 4.92
C VAL A 137 -5.06 14.50 5.43
N PRO A 138 -4.07 13.99 4.68
CA PRO A 138 -2.66 14.13 5.05
C PRO A 138 -2.23 15.60 5.22
N ASP A 139 -1.44 15.89 6.26
CA ASP A 139 -0.84 17.22 6.46
C ASP A 139 0.67 17.18 6.23
N TRP A 140 1.07 17.53 5.01
CA TRP A 140 2.47 17.72 4.61
C TRP A 140 2.81 19.19 4.35
N ARG A 141 2.06 20.13 4.95
CA ARG A 141 2.26 21.58 4.72
C ARG A 141 3.65 22.05 5.13
N ARG A 142 4.25 21.42 6.15
CA ARG A 142 5.64 21.68 6.58
C ARG A 142 6.64 21.36 5.47
N ASP A 143 6.32 20.39 4.63
CA ASP A 143 7.11 19.97 3.47
C ASP A 143 6.74 20.75 2.20
N GLY A 144 5.87 21.77 2.30
CA GLY A 144 5.42 22.58 1.17
C GLY A 144 4.40 21.89 0.28
N ILE A 145 3.77 20.82 0.75
CA ILE A 145 2.80 20.03 -0.01
C ILE A 145 1.41 20.26 0.59
N GLU A 146 0.49 20.75 -0.22
CA GLU A 146 -0.91 20.98 0.17
C GLU A 146 -1.84 20.09 -0.64
N CYS A 147 -2.52 19.19 0.08
CA CYS A 147 -3.52 18.28 -0.47
C CYS A 147 -4.88 18.96 -0.65
N ASP A 148 -5.57 18.64 -1.73
CA ASP A 148 -6.97 18.99 -1.94
C ASP A 148 -7.85 18.11 -1.05
N ALA A 149 -8.46 18.72 -0.03
CA ALA A 149 -9.34 18.02 0.92
C ALA A 149 -10.61 17.43 0.26
N GLY A 150 -10.99 17.90 -0.92
CA GLY A 150 -12.07 17.37 -1.74
C GLY A 150 -11.74 16.03 -2.40
N LEU A 151 -10.44 15.77 -2.63
CA LEU A 151 -9.92 14.57 -3.28
C LEU A 151 -9.25 13.61 -2.29
N ALA A 152 -8.56 14.15 -1.30
CA ALA A 152 -7.71 13.38 -0.38
C ALA A 152 -8.51 12.34 0.40
N MET A 153 -7.93 11.14 0.48
CA MET A 153 -8.41 10.03 1.30
C MET A 153 -7.19 9.39 1.94
N ALA A 154 -7.25 9.28 3.25
CA ALA A 154 -6.34 8.45 4.02
C ALA A 154 -7.12 7.84 5.18
N ALA A 155 -6.52 6.90 5.91
CA ALA A 155 -7.21 6.19 6.98
C ALA A 155 -7.82 7.17 8.01
N PRO A 156 -9.04 6.91 8.51
CA PRO A 156 -9.67 7.73 9.54
C PRO A 156 -8.77 7.95 10.77
N VAL A 157 -8.96 9.05 11.50
CA VAL A 157 -8.13 9.39 12.66
C VAL A 157 -8.22 8.31 13.74
N GLU A 158 -9.42 7.74 13.93
CA GLU A 158 -9.70 6.65 14.86
C GLU A 158 -8.99 5.34 14.46
N ARG A 159 -8.52 5.24 13.21
CA ARG A 159 -7.78 4.11 12.61
C ARG A 159 -6.28 4.40 12.46
N GLY A 160 -5.77 5.46 13.08
CA GLY A 160 -4.36 5.84 13.00
C GLY A 160 -4.06 7.03 12.08
N GLY A 161 -5.09 7.58 11.42
CA GLY A 161 -4.97 8.77 10.57
C GLY A 161 -4.17 8.53 9.30
N PRO A 162 -3.68 9.59 8.62
CA PRO A 162 -2.93 9.47 7.37
C PRO A 162 -1.64 8.63 7.43
N SER A 163 -1.20 8.32 8.64
CA SER A 163 -0.02 7.52 8.93
C SER A 163 -0.36 6.08 9.36
N GLY A 164 -1.64 5.74 9.44
CA GLY A 164 -2.15 4.43 9.85
C GLY A 164 -2.47 3.56 8.65
N HIS A 165 -1.75 2.44 8.53
CA HIS A 165 -2.20 1.26 7.78
C HIS A 165 -1.42 0.01 8.27
N ASP A 166 -1.58 -0.35 9.54
CA ASP A 166 -0.81 -1.38 10.23
C ASP A 166 -1.58 -2.71 10.41
N ALA A 167 -2.11 -3.29 9.33
CA ALA A 167 -2.84 -4.57 9.35
C ALA A 167 -4.25 -4.47 9.99
N GLU A 168 -4.98 -3.47 9.52
CA GLU A 168 -6.33 -3.07 9.90
C GLU A 168 -7.37 -4.21 9.86
N MET A 169 -7.21 -5.20 8.99
CA MET A 169 -8.09 -6.37 8.86
C MET A 169 -7.46 -7.66 9.37
N THR A 170 -6.62 -7.55 10.41
CA THR A 170 -6.03 -8.71 11.08
C THR A 170 -6.15 -8.63 12.62
N TRP A 171 -5.07 -8.91 13.35
CA TRP A 171 -5.01 -9.00 14.80
C TRP A 171 -5.25 -7.66 15.51
N ARG A 172 -5.14 -6.52 14.82
CA ARG A 172 -5.37 -5.19 15.40
C ARG A 172 -6.84 -4.90 15.64
N TRP A 173 -7.71 -5.41 14.77
CA TRP A 173 -9.16 -5.23 14.85
C TRP A 173 -9.86 -6.58 14.71
N PRO A 174 -9.73 -7.48 15.71
CA PRO A 174 -10.20 -8.85 15.59
C PRO A 174 -11.72 -8.94 15.40
N VAL A 175 -12.48 -8.06 16.05
CA VAL A 175 -13.95 -7.99 15.92
C VAL A 175 -14.34 -7.58 14.49
N ASP A 176 -13.68 -6.56 13.94
CA ASP A 176 -13.94 -6.09 12.58
C ASP A 176 -13.52 -7.14 11.54
N THR A 177 -12.41 -7.82 11.77
CA THR A 177 -11.92 -8.91 10.90
C THR A 177 -12.90 -10.07 10.84
N GLU A 178 -13.43 -10.49 11.99
CA GLU A 178 -14.47 -11.52 12.03
C GLU A 178 -15.75 -11.06 11.32
N ALA A 179 -16.19 -9.81 11.56
CA ALA A 179 -17.38 -9.24 10.93
C ALA A 179 -17.25 -9.12 9.40
N MET A 180 -16.09 -8.67 8.92
CA MET A 180 -15.75 -8.61 7.49
C MET A 180 -15.75 -10.00 6.87
N ALA A 181 -15.09 -10.97 7.50
CA ALA A 181 -15.04 -12.34 7.01
C ALA A 181 -16.44 -12.95 6.94
N LYS A 182 -17.29 -12.66 7.94
CA LYS A 182 -18.70 -13.07 7.97
C LYS A 182 -19.47 -12.45 6.81
N SER A 183 -19.37 -11.14 6.59
CA SER A 183 -20.09 -10.50 5.49
C SER A 183 -19.64 -11.04 4.14
N THR A 184 -18.32 -11.13 3.91
CA THR A 184 -17.73 -11.74 2.71
C THR A 184 -18.29 -13.14 2.46
N TYR A 185 -18.30 -13.99 3.50
CA TYR A 185 -18.85 -15.34 3.44
C TYR A 185 -20.34 -15.35 3.07
N LEU A 186 -21.14 -14.47 3.67
CA LEU A 186 -22.56 -14.35 3.34
C LEU A 186 -22.78 -13.93 1.89
N GLN A 187 -21.95 -13.05 1.32
CA GLN A 187 -22.03 -12.71 -0.10
C GLN A 187 -21.69 -13.91 -0.99
N MET A 188 -20.69 -14.71 -0.61
CA MET A 188 -20.35 -15.95 -1.31
C MET A 188 -21.51 -16.96 -1.33
N LEU A 189 -22.29 -17.05 -0.25
CA LEU A 189 -23.50 -17.88 -0.20
C LEU A 189 -24.59 -17.36 -1.14
N ARG A 190 -24.72 -16.04 -1.29
CA ARG A 190 -25.69 -15.40 -2.21
C ARG A 190 -25.36 -15.60 -3.68
N TYR A 191 -24.12 -15.95 -4.02
CA TYR A 191 -23.70 -16.15 -5.41
C TYR A 191 -24.57 -17.22 -6.12
N PRO A 192 -24.98 -17.03 -7.39
CA PRO A 192 -25.77 -18.04 -8.09
C PRO A 192 -25.03 -19.37 -8.26
N LYS A 193 -25.78 -20.47 -8.42
CA LYS A 193 -25.18 -21.77 -8.76
C LYS A 193 -24.52 -21.70 -10.13
N ILE A 194 -23.29 -22.17 -10.24
CA ILE A 194 -22.57 -22.29 -11.51
C ILE A 194 -22.95 -23.61 -12.16
N ASN A 195 -23.44 -23.58 -13.40
CA ASN A 195 -23.82 -24.76 -14.17
C ASN A 195 -24.80 -25.70 -13.45
N GLY A 196 -25.65 -25.16 -12.56
CA GLY A 196 -26.61 -25.94 -11.77
C GLY A 196 -26.00 -26.78 -10.64
N VAL A 197 -24.68 -26.72 -10.44
CA VAL A 197 -23.98 -27.47 -9.38
C VAL A 197 -24.38 -26.90 -8.02
N SER A 198 -24.83 -27.78 -7.12
CA SER A 198 -25.11 -27.40 -5.73
C SER A 198 -23.81 -27.32 -4.95
N ARG A 199 -23.68 -26.28 -4.13
CA ARG A 199 -22.54 -26.08 -3.24
C ARG A 199 -22.90 -26.58 -1.85
N ASN A 200 -21.95 -27.24 -1.18
CA ASN A 200 -22.08 -27.66 0.21
C ASN A 200 -21.29 -26.71 1.09
N ALA A 201 -21.94 -25.63 1.52
CA ALA A 201 -21.32 -24.63 2.37
C ALA A 201 -21.31 -25.09 3.84
N LEU A 202 -20.23 -24.78 4.57
CA LEU A 202 -20.18 -24.99 6.01
C LEU A 202 -21.09 -23.97 6.73
N PRO A 203 -21.69 -24.34 7.88
CA PRO A 203 -22.32 -23.35 8.75
C PRO A 203 -21.30 -22.33 9.24
N TRP A 204 -21.69 -21.05 9.31
CA TRP A 204 -20.80 -19.96 9.75
C TRP A 204 -20.10 -20.25 11.08
N GLU A 205 -20.80 -20.83 12.07
CA GLU A 205 -20.19 -21.14 13.37
C GLU A 205 -19.01 -22.12 13.28
N GLN A 206 -18.99 -23.00 12.28
CA GLN A 206 -17.83 -23.88 12.04
C GLN A 206 -16.69 -23.11 11.39
N VAL A 207 -16.99 -22.24 10.43
CA VAL A 207 -16.02 -21.35 9.77
C VAL A 207 -15.37 -20.42 10.78
N ARG A 208 -16.17 -19.79 11.65
CA ARG A 208 -15.72 -18.84 12.69
C ARG A 208 -14.69 -19.44 13.64
N LEU A 209 -14.85 -20.70 14.04
CA LEU A 209 -13.89 -21.38 14.93
C LEU A 209 -12.50 -21.54 14.28
N LEU A 210 -12.46 -21.82 12.97
CA LEU A 210 -11.20 -21.96 12.23
C LEU A 210 -10.53 -20.60 11.96
N LEU A 211 -11.33 -19.54 11.85
CA LEU A 211 -10.87 -18.18 11.58
C LEU A 211 -10.03 -17.59 12.73
N ALA A 212 -10.26 -18.01 13.98
CA ALA A 212 -9.55 -17.45 15.15
C ALA A 212 -8.02 -17.46 14.99
N GLY A 213 -7.46 -18.56 14.47
CA GLY A 213 -6.01 -18.65 14.24
C GLY A 213 -5.48 -17.69 13.18
N PHE A 214 -6.30 -17.31 12.18
CA PHE A 214 -5.95 -16.28 11.21
C PHE A 214 -5.92 -14.90 11.85
N ILE A 215 -6.92 -14.62 12.69
CA ILE A 215 -7.05 -13.34 13.40
C ILE A 215 -5.89 -13.16 14.37
N ASP A 216 -5.48 -14.20 15.09
CA ASP A 216 -4.44 -14.11 16.11
C ASP A 216 -3.00 -14.03 15.53
N ALA A 217 -2.80 -14.44 14.28
CA ALA A 217 -1.48 -14.52 13.67
C ALA A 217 -0.91 -13.12 13.36
N ARG A 218 0.22 -12.79 14.01
CA ARG A 218 0.83 -11.44 13.96
C ARG A 218 2.04 -11.31 13.04
N THR A 219 2.44 -12.39 12.36
CA THR A 219 3.63 -12.40 11.50
C THR A 219 3.34 -13.14 10.20
N LYS A 220 4.08 -12.85 9.14
CA LYS A 220 4.00 -13.60 7.87
C LYS A 220 4.23 -15.09 8.09
N HIS A 221 5.21 -15.47 8.91
CA HIS A 221 5.45 -16.87 9.27
C HIS A 221 4.25 -17.53 9.95
N ALA A 222 3.64 -16.89 10.94
CA ALA A 222 2.47 -17.43 11.64
C ALA A 222 1.25 -17.53 10.72
N LYS A 223 0.98 -16.51 9.90
CA LYS A 223 -0.09 -16.52 8.88
C LYS A 223 0.11 -17.65 7.88
N SER A 224 1.35 -17.83 7.40
CA SER A 224 1.71 -18.93 6.50
C SER A 224 1.41 -20.29 7.13
N GLY A 225 1.77 -20.48 8.40
CA GLY A 225 1.45 -21.71 9.13
C GLY A 225 -0.05 -21.98 9.19
N TRP A 226 -0.86 -20.95 9.47
CA TRP A 226 -2.31 -21.08 9.47
C TRP A 226 -2.86 -21.45 8.08
N PHE A 227 -2.42 -20.78 7.03
CA PHE A 227 -2.86 -21.05 5.65
C PHE A 227 -2.54 -22.48 5.21
N VAL A 228 -1.31 -22.94 5.47
CA VAL A 228 -0.88 -24.31 5.14
C VAL A 228 -1.71 -25.34 5.90
N ALA A 229 -1.94 -25.12 7.20
CA ALA A 229 -2.80 -25.99 8.02
C ALA A 229 -4.25 -26.04 7.53
N ASN A 230 -4.71 -24.99 6.83
CA ASN A 230 -6.05 -24.86 6.27
C ASN A 230 -6.11 -25.10 4.75
N GLY A 231 -5.10 -25.78 4.18
CA GLY A 231 -5.13 -26.27 2.80
C GLY A 231 -4.78 -25.24 1.72
N VAL A 232 -4.21 -24.09 2.09
CA VAL A 232 -3.63 -23.12 1.16
C VAL A 232 -2.12 -23.36 1.09
N LYS A 233 -1.68 -24.01 0.00
CA LYS A 233 -0.29 -24.49 -0.15
C LYS A 233 0.72 -23.38 -0.46
N ASP A 234 0.32 -22.44 -1.32
CA ASP A 234 1.18 -21.33 -1.72
C ASP A 234 0.83 -20.10 -0.89
N THR A 235 1.79 -19.67 -0.07
CA THR A 235 1.68 -18.52 0.83
C THR A 235 2.58 -17.35 0.40
N SER A 236 3.13 -17.40 -0.82
CA SER A 236 3.99 -16.34 -1.38
C SER A 236 3.31 -14.96 -1.47
N PHE A 237 1.98 -14.91 -1.43
CA PHE A 237 1.23 -13.64 -1.37
C PHE A 237 1.53 -12.84 -0.09
N LEU A 238 1.96 -13.48 1.00
CA LEU A 238 2.28 -12.82 2.26
C LEU A 238 3.49 -11.87 2.16
N ASP A 239 4.33 -12.03 1.14
CA ASP A 239 5.43 -11.09 0.86
C ASP A 239 4.94 -9.67 0.60
N GLY A 240 3.71 -9.51 0.12
CA GLY A 240 3.11 -8.21 -0.11
C GLY A 240 2.55 -7.55 1.15
N THR A 241 2.57 -8.20 2.32
CA THR A 241 1.91 -7.68 3.53
C THR A 241 2.85 -6.87 4.42
N SER A 242 2.31 -5.95 5.23
CA SER A 242 3.07 -5.19 6.24
C SER A 242 3.27 -5.92 7.56
N LEU A 243 2.80 -7.17 7.68
CA LEU A 243 3.07 -7.95 8.88
C LEU A 243 4.59 -8.15 9.04
N PRO A 244 5.13 -8.09 10.28
CA PRO A 244 6.49 -8.50 10.51
C PRO A 244 6.76 -9.89 9.94
N ASP A 245 7.96 -10.11 9.40
CA ASP A 245 8.34 -11.39 8.78
C ASP A 245 8.11 -12.57 9.77
N GLY A 246 8.58 -12.40 11.00
CA GLY A 246 8.59 -13.46 12.02
C GLY A 246 9.74 -14.45 11.85
N PRO A 247 9.96 -15.36 12.82
CA PRO A 247 11.07 -16.30 12.78
C PRO A 247 11.02 -17.18 11.52
N ALA A 248 12.17 -17.34 10.86
CA ALA A 248 12.33 -18.21 9.69
C ALA A 248 11.48 -17.88 8.45
N TRP A 249 10.83 -16.71 8.38
CA TRP A 249 10.25 -16.23 7.12
C TRP A 249 11.36 -15.97 6.09
N GLN A 250 11.11 -16.40 4.87
CA GLN A 250 11.97 -16.14 3.72
C GLN A 250 11.11 -15.56 2.62
N ALA A 251 11.42 -14.33 2.23
CA ALA A 251 10.71 -13.70 1.13
C ALA A 251 10.99 -14.44 -0.18
N VAL A 252 9.93 -14.83 -0.88
CA VAL A 252 9.99 -15.52 -2.18
C VAL A 252 9.61 -14.60 -3.36
N ARG A 253 9.40 -13.31 -3.07
CA ARG A 253 9.17 -12.19 -3.99
C ARG A 253 8.04 -12.48 -4.99
N TRP A 254 6.85 -12.74 -4.46
CA TRP A 254 5.60 -12.93 -5.20
C TRP A 254 5.62 -14.02 -6.29
N HIS A 255 6.61 -14.93 -6.35
CA HIS A 255 6.70 -16.12 -7.22
C HIS A 255 5.78 -16.15 -8.47
N GLY A 256 6.01 -15.26 -9.45
CA GLY A 256 5.26 -15.23 -10.72
C GLY A 256 3.81 -14.71 -10.64
N ARG A 257 3.42 -14.12 -9.50
CA ARG A 257 2.13 -13.45 -9.29
C ARG A 257 2.12 -11.99 -9.74
N ARG A 258 3.30 -11.42 -10.01
CA ARG A 258 3.46 -10.05 -10.51
C ARG A 258 4.46 -10.00 -11.65
N ASP A 259 4.03 -9.39 -12.75
CA ASP A 259 4.92 -8.92 -13.80
C ASP A 259 5.21 -7.45 -13.54
N VAL A 260 6.46 -7.12 -13.21
CA VAL A 260 6.88 -5.75 -12.97
C VAL A 260 7.53 -5.23 -14.26
N PRO A 261 6.90 -4.29 -14.98
CA PRO A 261 7.53 -3.74 -16.18
C PRO A 261 8.84 -3.05 -15.83
N LYS A 262 9.82 -3.16 -16.73
CA LYS A 262 11.12 -2.51 -16.52
C LYS A 262 10.96 -0.99 -16.72
N PRO A 263 11.30 -0.16 -15.71
CA PRO A 263 11.23 1.28 -15.89
C PRO A 263 12.18 1.80 -16.98
N ALA A 264 11.73 2.83 -17.69
CA ALA A 264 12.55 3.58 -18.63
C ALA A 264 13.64 4.37 -17.90
N SER A 265 14.61 4.90 -18.66
CA SER A 265 15.61 5.81 -18.09
C SER A 265 14.92 7.10 -17.57
N PRO A 266 15.19 7.55 -16.34
CA PRO A 266 14.59 8.77 -15.80
C PRO A 266 15.15 10.04 -16.42
N ALA A 267 16.12 9.96 -17.35
CA ALA A 267 16.94 11.07 -17.83
C ALA A 267 16.17 12.26 -18.42
N VAL A 268 14.91 12.08 -18.82
CA VAL A 268 14.04 13.16 -19.31
C VAL A 268 12.66 12.99 -18.70
N GLN A 269 12.28 13.92 -17.82
CA GLN A 269 10.90 14.06 -17.32
C GLN A 269 10.33 15.40 -17.82
N PRO A 270 9.18 15.40 -18.53
CA PRO A 270 8.62 16.63 -19.09
C PRO A 270 8.41 17.71 -18.03
N GLY A 271 8.90 18.93 -18.28
CA GLY A 271 8.70 20.07 -17.38
C GLY A 271 9.62 20.10 -16.15
N VAL A 272 10.58 19.19 -16.02
CA VAL A 272 11.52 19.13 -14.89
C VAL A 272 12.94 19.46 -15.35
N ASP A 273 13.66 20.27 -14.56
CA ASP A 273 15.07 20.59 -14.81
C ASP A 273 15.94 19.32 -14.82
N LYS A 274 16.77 19.15 -15.85
CA LYS A 274 17.63 17.97 -16.00
C LYS A 274 18.61 17.80 -14.83
N ALA A 275 19.18 18.88 -14.29
CA ALA A 275 20.12 18.81 -13.18
C ALA A 275 19.44 18.31 -11.89
N LEU A 276 18.15 18.62 -11.70
CA LEU A 276 17.34 18.09 -10.60
C LEU A 276 17.06 16.59 -10.78
N VAL A 277 16.67 16.18 -12.00
CA VAL A 277 16.49 14.76 -12.33
C VAL A 277 17.78 13.97 -12.12
N ASP A 278 18.92 14.49 -12.60
CA ASP A 278 20.23 13.87 -12.43
C ASP A 278 20.65 13.79 -10.96
N PHE A 279 20.28 14.78 -10.14
CA PHE A 279 20.49 14.77 -8.69
C PHE A 279 19.76 13.61 -8.02
N TYR A 280 18.45 13.47 -8.26
CA TYR A 280 17.64 12.38 -7.71
C TYR A 280 18.08 11.01 -8.25
N ALA A 281 18.42 10.91 -9.54
CA ALA A 281 18.89 9.65 -10.13
C ALA A 281 20.16 9.14 -9.44
N ARG A 282 21.13 10.04 -9.16
CA ARG A 282 22.33 9.67 -8.40
C ARG A 282 21.98 9.27 -6.97
N PHE A 283 21.17 10.08 -6.28
CA PHE A 283 20.77 9.80 -4.91
C PHE A 283 20.11 8.43 -4.77
N PHE A 284 19.05 8.18 -5.54
CA PHE A 284 18.32 6.93 -5.46
C PHE A 284 19.17 5.73 -5.87
N HIS A 285 20.00 5.87 -6.91
CA HIS A 285 20.94 4.83 -7.28
C HIS A 285 21.83 4.41 -6.09
N ASP A 286 22.48 5.36 -5.41
CA ASP A 286 23.35 5.00 -4.28
C ASP A 286 22.56 4.51 -3.08
N TRP A 287 21.41 5.12 -2.80
CA TRP A 287 20.58 4.77 -1.66
C TRP A 287 20.16 3.30 -1.70
N VAL A 288 19.93 2.75 -2.89
CA VAL A 288 19.50 1.35 -3.05
C VAL A 288 20.63 0.36 -3.37
N THR A 289 21.76 0.84 -3.90
CA THR A 289 22.92 0.00 -4.24
C THR A 289 24.00 -0.01 -3.16
N THR A 290 23.85 0.80 -2.11
CA THR A 290 24.72 0.82 -0.93
C THR A 290 23.93 0.55 0.35
N SER A 291 24.62 0.26 1.46
CA SER A 291 23.97 -0.01 2.75
C SER A 291 24.58 0.87 3.86
N PRO A 292 23.79 1.56 4.69
CA PRO A 292 22.37 1.96 4.52
C PRO A 292 22.18 3.34 3.87
N VAL A 293 23.01 4.33 4.24
CA VAL A 293 23.11 5.65 3.60
C VAL A 293 24.59 5.93 3.36
N ASP A 294 24.99 6.14 2.10
CA ASP A 294 26.40 6.40 1.77
C ASP A 294 26.87 7.73 2.39
N LYS A 295 28.07 7.71 2.98
CA LYS A 295 28.70 8.88 3.64
C LYS A 295 28.79 10.09 2.72
N ARG A 296 28.88 9.90 1.40
CA ARG A 296 28.93 11.00 0.42
C ARG A 296 27.67 11.86 0.39
N TRP A 297 26.53 11.33 0.85
CA TRP A 297 25.27 12.06 0.91
C TRP A 297 25.07 12.82 2.21
N LEU A 298 25.89 12.59 3.24
CA LEU A 298 25.77 13.29 4.53
C LEU A 298 25.83 14.83 4.40
N PRO A 299 26.68 15.44 3.54
CA PRO A 299 26.66 16.89 3.32
C PRO A 299 25.34 17.40 2.70
N ALA A 300 24.70 16.58 1.84
CA ALA A 300 23.44 16.91 1.19
C ALA A 300 22.22 16.67 2.11
N LEU A 301 22.41 15.93 3.21
CA LEU A 301 21.43 15.67 4.27
C LEU A 301 21.61 16.59 5.48
N ALA A 302 22.44 17.63 5.38
CA ALA A 302 22.77 18.50 6.50
C ALA A 302 21.71 19.60 6.73
N ALA A 303 21.13 19.63 7.93
CA ALA A 303 20.08 20.58 8.34
C ALA A 303 20.52 22.06 8.39
N SER A 304 21.81 22.36 8.28
CA SER A 304 22.32 23.75 8.37
C SER A 304 23.70 23.92 7.73
N ARG A 305 24.19 25.17 7.72
CA ARG A 305 25.56 25.54 7.29
C ARG A 305 26.68 24.86 8.09
N THR A 306 26.36 24.24 9.23
CA THR A 306 27.33 23.54 10.09
C THR A 306 27.87 22.24 9.47
N GLY A 307 27.24 21.73 8.41
CA GLY A 307 27.67 20.53 7.69
C GLY A 307 27.36 19.21 8.42
N LYS A 308 26.70 19.25 9.60
CA LYS A 308 26.27 18.03 10.28
C LYS A 308 25.00 17.45 9.62
N PRO A 309 24.96 16.14 9.34
CA PRO A 309 23.76 15.50 8.78
C PRO A 309 22.61 15.57 9.79
N ASP A 310 21.39 15.69 9.26
CA ASP A 310 20.15 15.56 10.01
C ASP A 310 19.99 14.09 10.44
N GLY A 311 20.23 13.82 11.72
CA GLY A 311 20.15 12.48 12.31
C GLY A 311 18.81 11.80 12.06
N PRO A 312 17.67 12.43 12.43
CA PRO A 312 16.34 11.92 12.12
C PRO A 312 16.12 11.57 10.64
N LEU A 313 16.54 12.42 9.71
CA LEU A 313 16.39 12.14 8.27
C LEU A 313 17.22 10.92 7.83
N VAL A 314 18.45 10.80 8.33
CA VAL A 314 19.31 9.63 8.05
C VAL A 314 18.68 8.35 8.61
N GLU A 315 18.09 8.40 9.81
CA GLU A 315 17.39 7.27 10.41
C GLU A 315 16.14 6.87 9.62
N GLN A 316 15.37 7.83 9.12
CA GLN A 316 14.22 7.57 8.23
C GLN A 316 14.66 6.91 6.91
N LEU A 317 15.65 7.48 6.23
CA LEU A 317 16.20 6.93 4.99
C LEU A 317 16.78 5.52 5.18
N THR A 318 17.40 5.26 6.33
CA THR A 318 17.88 3.93 6.70
C THR A 318 16.72 2.98 6.91
N GLY A 319 15.71 3.39 7.67
CA GLY A 319 14.58 2.54 8.01
C GLY A 319 13.78 2.08 6.80
N TRP A 320 13.59 2.94 5.80
CA TRP A 320 12.93 2.57 4.52
C TRP A 320 13.69 1.52 3.70
N ARG A 321 14.98 1.30 3.98
CA ARG A 321 15.81 0.29 3.31
C ARG A 321 15.82 -1.06 4.03
N LEU A 322 15.15 -1.17 5.18
CA LEU A 322 14.98 -2.46 5.84
C LEU A 322 14.12 -3.37 4.97
N ARG A 323 14.44 -4.66 4.94
CA ARG A 323 13.63 -5.66 4.24
C ARG A 323 12.32 -5.97 4.98
N ASP A 324 12.35 -5.93 6.32
CA ASP A 324 11.20 -6.18 7.18
C ASP A 324 10.68 -4.85 7.74
N HIS A 325 9.88 -4.13 6.94
CA HIS A 325 9.26 -2.89 7.37
C HIS A 325 8.28 -3.09 8.51
N GLY A 326 7.56 -4.22 8.53
CA GLY A 326 6.66 -4.57 9.62
C GLY A 326 7.35 -4.59 10.99
N ALA A 327 8.57 -5.15 11.06
CA ALA A 327 9.37 -5.10 12.28
C ALA A 327 9.82 -3.68 12.64
N TYR A 328 10.08 -2.80 11.67
CA TYR A 328 10.42 -1.41 11.97
C TYR A 328 9.22 -0.64 12.54
N LEU A 329 8.03 -0.79 11.92
CA LEU A 329 6.79 -0.17 12.39
C LEU A 329 6.43 -0.61 13.80
N ALA A 330 6.61 -1.90 14.11
CA ALA A 330 6.38 -2.45 15.44
C ALA A 330 7.25 -1.80 16.54
N VAL A 331 8.38 -1.17 16.18
CA VAL A 331 9.26 -0.46 17.11
C VAL A 331 9.01 1.06 17.13
N GLY A 332 8.20 1.57 16.18
CA GLY A 332 8.08 2.99 15.83
C GLY A 332 7.07 3.84 16.61
N THR A 333 6.48 3.37 17.72
CA THR A 333 5.59 4.22 18.54
C THR A 333 6.42 5.20 19.39
N PRO A 334 6.05 6.50 19.48
CA PRO A 334 7.00 7.57 19.73
C PRO A 334 7.22 7.80 21.23
N SER A 335 8.22 7.13 21.81
CA SER A 335 9.01 7.68 22.92
C SER A 335 10.27 6.85 23.10
N GLN A 336 11.27 7.20 22.30
CA GLN A 336 12.60 6.60 22.23
C GLN A 336 12.69 5.24 21.50
N PRO A 337 13.61 5.10 20.53
CA PRO A 337 13.97 3.80 20.01
C PRO A 337 14.51 2.97 21.17
N THR A 338 13.77 1.94 21.55
CA THR A 338 14.26 0.89 22.44
C THR A 338 15.54 0.30 21.83
N GLY A 339 16.43 -0.28 22.65
CA GLY A 339 17.72 -0.83 22.18
C GLY A 339 17.61 -1.80 21.00
N SER A 340 16.43 -2.40 20.79
CA SER A 340 16.08 -3.29 19.69
C SER A 340 16.08 -2.60 18.30
N ALA A 341 15.43 -1.43 18.13
CA ALA A 341 15.39 -0.72 16.84
C ALA A 341 16.80 -0.35 16.37
N LYS A 342 17.62 0.18 17.29
CA LYS A 342 19.00 0.54 16.98
C LYS A 342 19.85 -0.68 16.63
N ALA A 343 19.55 -1.86 17.17
CA ALA A 343 20.25 -3.09 16.82
C ALA A 343 19.88 -3.57 15.40
N ILE A 344 18.59 -3.52 15.03
CA ILE A 344 18.12 -3.89 13.68
C ILE A 344 18.74 -2.98 12.61
N LEU A 345 18.75 -1.66 12.85
CA LEU A 345 19.32 -0.67 11.93
C LEU A 345 20.85 -0.80 11.77
N ARG A 346 21.53 -1.49 12.69
CA ARG A 346 22.98 -1.74 12.64
C ARG A 346 23.32 -3.07 11.99
N ASN A 347 22.36 -3.98 11.83
CA ASN A 347 22.59 -5.28 11.22
C ASN A 347 22.51 -5.17 9.69
N ARG A 348 23.66 -5.26 9.01
CA ARG A 348 23.74 -5.19 7.54
C ARG A 348 22.91 -6.29 6.85
N ALA A 349 22.70 -7.44 7.49
CA ALA A 349 21.89 -8.52 6.92
C ALA A 349 20.39 -8.18 6.85
N SER A 350 19.94 -7.12 7.53
CA SER A 350 18.56 -6.63 7.49
C SER A 350 18.23 -5.80 6.24
N PHE A 351 19.24 -5.48 5.41
CA PHE A 351 19.10 -4.62 4.23
C PHE A 351 19.30 -5.43 2.96
N ALA A 352 18.42 -5.23 1.98
CA ALA A 352 18.70 -5.65 0.62
C ALA A 352 19.72 -4.67 -0.02
N VAL A 353 20.65 -5.19 -0.82
CA VAL A 353 21.54 -4.38 -1.65
C VAL A 353 21.30 -4.78 -3.10
N PHE A 354 20.86 -3.83 -3.91
CA PHE A 354 20.47 -4.08 -5.30
C PHE A 354 21.62 -3.78 -6.25
N ARG A 355 21.58 -4.37 -7.45
CA ARG A 355 22.61 -4.15 -8.48
C ARG A 355 22.41 -2.84 -9.22
N SER A 356 21.17 -2.38 -9.33
CA SER A 356 20.79 -1.14 -9.98
C SER A 356 19.54 -0.53 -9.34
N LEU A 357 19.23 0.72 -9.69
CA LEU A 357 18.00 1.38 -9.28
C LEU A 357 16.76 0.60 -9.74
N ASN A 358 16.74 0.15 -11.00
CA ASN A 358 15.59 -0.56 -11.58
C ASN A 358 15.35 -1.94 -10.94
N ASP A 359 16.36 -2.54 -10.28
CA ASP A 359 16.18 -3.79 -9.55
C ASP A 359 15.58 -3.58 -8.15
N ALA A 360 15.54 -2.33 -7.68
CA ALA A 360 15.19 -1.94 -6.32
C ALA A 360 13.84 -1.23 -6.19
N VAL A 361 13.22 -0.88 -7.31
CA VAL A 361 12.06 0.00 -7.35
C VAL A 361 10.92 -0.64 -8.13
N LEU A 362 9.72 -0.19 -7.80
CA LEU A 362 8.55 -0.43 -8.62
C LEU A 362 8.34 0.73 -9.59
N PRO A 363 7.77 0.43 -10.77
CA PRO A 363 7.26 1.41 -11.71
C PRO A 363 6.43 2.53 -11.08
N LEU A 364 6.60 3.73 -11.59
CA LEU A 364 5.72 4.87 -11.38
C LEU A 364 5.29 5.48 -12.70
N ILE A 365 4.03 5.88 -12.77
CA ILE A 365 3.53 6.79 -13.79
C ILE A 365 3.20 8.14 -13.15
N VAL A 366 2.94 9.14 -13.99
CA VAL A 366 2.42 10.43 -13.55
C VAL A 366 0.92 10.37 -13.79
N GLU A 367 0.15 10.38 -12.72
CA GLU A 367 -1.31 10.50 -12.74
C GLU A 367 -1.70 11.84 -13.34
N GLY A 368 -2.59 11.79 -14.32
CA GLY A 368 -3.06 12.94 -15.08
C GLY A 368 -3.54 12.58 -16.47
N ASP A 369 -4.05 13.58 -17.19
CA ASP A 369 -4.65 13.40 -18.52
C ASP A 369 -3.65 13.04 -19.64
N LYS A 370 -2.34 13.12 -19.36
CA LYS A 370 -1.29 12.94 -20.36
C LYS A 370 -0.64 11.58 -20.21
N PRO A 371 -0.34 10.87 -21.31
CA PRO A 371 0.45 9.64 -21.25
C PRO A 371 1.77 9.89 -20.52
N SER A 372 2.05 9.06 -19.53
CA SER A 372 3.31 9.09 -18.78
C SER A 372 4.14 7.85 -19.09
N PRO A 373 5.46 8.00 -19.34
CA PRO A 373 6.33 6.83 -19.40
C PRO A 373 6.40 6.15 -18.03
N ILE A 374 6.66 4.84 -18.03
CA ILE A 374 6.95 4.11 -16.80
C ILE A 374 8.35 4.47 -16.32
N LEU A 375 8.46 5.06 -15.14
CA LEU A 375 9.70 5.61 -14.59
C LEU A 375 10.04 4.98 -13.23
N PRO A 376 11.34 4.95 -12.84
CA PRO A 376 11.75 4.44 -11.52
C PRO A 376 11.46 5.44 -10.39
N PHE A 377 11.26 6.71 -10.73
CA PHE A 377 10.82 7.78 -9.84
C PHE A 377 10.25 8.93 -10.68
N VAL A 378 9.38 9.75 -10.11
CA VAL A 378 8.79 10.93 -10.76
C VAL A 378 9.02 12.18 -9.92
N VAL A 379 9.31 13.32 -10.55
CA VAL A 379 9.68 14.57 -9.87
C VAL A 379 8.62 15.65 -10.06
N PHE A 380 8.22 16.28 -8.96
CA PHE A 380 7.27 17.39 -8.95
C PHE A 380 7.92 18.66 -8.39
N PRO A 381 7.71 19.82 -9.03
CA PRO A 381 8.07 21.10 -8.43
C PRO A 381 7.18 21.37 -7.22
N LEU A 382 7.75 21.98 -6.18
CA LEU A 382 7.02 22.46 -5.02
C LEU A 382 7.06 24.00 -4.98
N PRO A 383 6.14 24.66 -4.25
CA PRO A 383 6.25 26.07 -3.95
C PRO A 383 7.63 26.40 -3.36
N ASP A 384 8.19 27.56 -3.73
CA ASP A 384 9.47 28.02 -3.19
C ASP A 384 9.44 28.08 -1.65
N SER A 385 10.58 27.86 -1.01
CA SER A 385 10.68 27.98 0.46
C SER A 385 10.40 29.41 0.91
N ALA A 386 10.16 29.63 2.20
CA ALA A 386 10.01 30.98 2.76
C ALA A 386 11.24 31.87 2.49
N GLY A 387 12.41 31.27 2.27
CA GLY A 387 13.65 31.96 1.87
C GLY A 387 13.80 32.20 0.36
N GLY A 388 12.79 31.84 -0.45
CA GLY A 388 12.81 31.99 -1.92
C GLY A 388 13.60 30.91 -2.66
N ASN A 389 14.02 29.83 -1.98
CA ASN A 389 14.76 28.75 -2.64
C ASN A 389 13.81 27.82 -3.39
N LYS A 390 14.27 27.30 -4.53
CA LYS A 390 13.52 26.30 -5.30
C LYS A 390 13.39 25.00 -4.53
N ARG A 391 12.21 24.38 -4.59
CA ARG A 391 11.90 23.12 -3.93
C ARG A 391 11.31 22.11 -4.91
N ALA A 392 11.51 20.84 -4.62
CA ALA A 392 10.95 19.74 -5.37
C ALA A 392 10.73 18.52 -4.47
N VAL A 393 9.90 17.59 -4.93
CA VAL A 393 9.78 16.26 -4.35
C VAL A 393 9.95 15.22 -5.45
N ALA A 394 10.68 14.14 -5.16
CA ALA A 394 10.71 12.97 -6.02
C ALA A 394 9.99 11.81 -5.34
N LEU A 395 9.03 11.22 -6.05
CA LEU A 395 8.28 10.05 -5.61
C LEU A 395 8.98 8.78 -6.10
N ILE A 396 9.14 7.80 -5.22
CA ILE A 396 9.74 6.50 -5.50
C ILE A 396 8.96 5.41 -4.75
N LYS A 397 8.73 4.28 -5.40
CA LYS A 397 8.19 3.06 -4.76
C LYS A 397 9.30 2.03 -4.67
N LEU A 398 9.57 1.50 -3.48
CA LEU A 398 10.63 0.51 -3.28
C LEU A 398 10.07 -0.91 -3.47
N LEU A 399 10.89 -1.82 -3.99
CA LEU A 399 10.50 -3.21 -4.14
C LEU A 399 10.12 -3.84 -2.80
N ASP A 400 10.89 -3.56 -1.75
CA ASP A 400 10.63 -4.13 -0.41
C ASP A 400 9.48 -3.43 0.34
N ALA A 401 9.00 -2.26 -0.14
CA ALA A 401 7.82 -1.55 0.38
C ALA A 401 6.83 -1.26 -0.76
N PRO A 402 6.18 -2.30 -1.32
CA PRO A 402 5.52 -2.21 -2.62
C PRO A 402 4.22 -1.40 -2.65
N TYR A 403 3.73 -0.97 -1.49
CA TYR A 403 2.44 -0.30 -1.27
C TYR A 403 2.60 1.10 -0.70
N ASP A 404 3.83 1.59 -0.68
CA ASP A 404 4.14 2.92 -0.20
C ASP A 404 4.85 3.70 -1.29
N THR A 405 4.31 4.88 -1.56
CA THR A 405 5.04 5.92 -2.29
C THR A 405 5.81 6.77 -1.30
N ILE A 406 7.13 6.83 -1.46
CA ILE A 406 8.02 7.67 -0.67
C ILE A 406 8.29 8.96 -1.43
N GLY A 407 8.01 10.11 -0.82
CA GLY A 407 8.39 11.42 -1.33
C GLY A 407 9.68 11.94 -0.69
N VAL A 408 10.73 12.09 -1.47
CA VAL A 408 12.01 12.69 -1.03
C VAL A 408 12.02 14.17 -1.39
N VAL A 409 11.91 15.01 -0.37
CA VAL A 409 11.80 16.47 -0.49
C VAL A 409 13.20 17.08 -0.58
N SER A 410 13.40 17.97 -1.56
CA SER A 410 14.65 18.68 -1.77
C SER A 410 14.47 20.18 -1.90
N GLU A 411 15.53 20.90 -1.57
CA GLU A 411 15.64 22.36 -1.70
C GLU A 411 16.98 22.73 -2.34
N GLN A 412 16.95 23.66 -3.29
CA GLN A 412 18.16 24.17 -3.94
C GLN A 412 18.78 25.25 -3.06
N GLY A 413 19.89 24.94 -2.41
CA GLY A 413 20.63 25.91 -1.62
C GLY A 413 21.31 26.95 -2.50
N SER A 414 21.29 28.22 -2.07
CA SER A 414 21.89 29.36 -2.78
C SER A 414 23.39 29.23 -3.09
N VAL A 415 24.11 28.33 -2.43
CA VAL A 415 25.57 28.11 -2.61
C VAL A 415 25.93 26.63 -2.88
N ALA A 416 25.06 25.68 -2.53
CA ALA A 416 25.44 24.27 -2.32
C ALA A 416 24.68 23.25 -3.17
N GLY A 417 24.05 23.68 -4.27
CA GLY A 417 23.24 22.80 -5.12
C GLY A 417 22.01 22.25 -4.39
N TRP A 418 21.43 21.17 -4.92
CA TRP A 418 20.27 20.51 -4.32
C TRP A 418 20.64 19.73 -3.06
N LYS A 419 19.78 19.81 -2.04
CA LYS A 419 19.88 19.09 -0.78
C LYS A 419 18.58 18.38 -0.46
N ILE A 420 18.65 17.26 0.23
CA ILE A 420 17.46 16.56 0.71
C ILE A 420 17.14 17.10 2.09
N THR A 421 15.93 17.60 2.25
CA THR A 421 15.49 18.31 3.45
C THR A 421 14.40 17.58 4.21
N GLY A 422 13.79 16.56 3.60
CA GLY A 422 12.68 15.85 4.20
C GLY A 422 12.34 14.56 3.47
N LEU A 423 11.55 13.75 4.15
CA LEU A 423 10.98 12.53 3.63
C LEU A 423 9.54 12.43 4.12
N ILE A 424 8.64 12.15 3.18
CA ILE A 424 7.23 11.86 3.41
C ILE A 424 6.88 10.52 2.76
N SER A 425 5.71 9.99 3.09
CA SER A 425 5.21 8.73 2.52
C SER A 425 3.68 8.72 2.53
N SER A 426 3.10 8.01 1.57
CA SER A 426 1.69 7.65 1.57
C SER A 426 1.49 6.19 1.18
N SER A 427 0.45 5.60 1.75
CA SER A 427 -0.12 4.33 1.30
C SER A 427 -0.70 4.49 -0.10
N ASP A 428 -0.42 3.54 -0.97
CA ASP A 428 -1.00 3.46 -2.30
C ASP A 428 -2.14 2.44 -2.36
N TYR A 429 -2.98 2.59 -3.38
CA TYR A 429 -4.22 1.85 -3.61
C TYR A 429 -4.23 1.26 -5.02
#